data_AF-A0A359IGE2-F1
#
_entry.id   AF-A0A359IGE2-F1
#
_cell.length_a   1.000
_cell.length_b   1.000
_cell.length_c   1.000
_cell.angle_alpha   90.00
_cell.angle_beta   90.00
_cell.angle_gamma   90.00
#
_symmetry.space_group_name_H-M   'P 1'
#
loop_
_entity.id
_entity.type
_entity.pdbx_description
1 polymer ?
#
loop_
_entity_poly.entity_id
_entity_poly.type
_entity_poly.pdbx_seq_one_letter_code
_entity_poly.pdbx_strand_id
1 'polypeptide(L)'
;MQTAINTAFGTNVATVSMNGVNIQIVANAAEGVAIAQNGVNTGHTAIWGLAGSEPAGAATITAPDAAAALNTAENGSDAADGVLGTTQLINMADTDGNSLGLQAGNVIKIEGALGGTSFTRNYTVAAGSTMDTLAGEIQSAIGGSSAVSFNATTQEFNVIGESGIAKAITNIKLTAQASATDTTGVTKFNNYMSAFEETQKAQDAHTDSSVAMQIGANKDQTMTVSIADMSTDNLLLSSIDVSSTTGAGFAINLIDDAIGAVNEQRSNLGAIQNRLEHSIANLNTSAENLTAAESRIRDVDMASEMMTLTKNNILQQAAQAMLAQANQAPQGVLRLLQQ
;
A
#
# COMPACT_ATOMS: atom_id res chain seq x y z
N MET A 1 -48.57 -15.42 29.45
CA MET A 1 -47.31 -15.07 28.76
C MET A 1 -46.63 -16.32 28.20
N GLN A 2 -46.27 -17.31 29.02
CA GLN A 2 -45.71 -18.60 28.54
C GLN A 2 -46.63 -19.35 27.55
N THR A 3 -47.94 -19.38 27.77
CA THR A 3 -48.90 -20.02 26.86
C THR A 3 -49.02 -19.28 25.51
N ALA A 4 -48.83 -17.96 25.51
CA ALA A 4 -48.84 -17.15 24.28
C ALA A 4 -47.54 -17.33 23.48
N ILE A 5 -46.41 -17.52 24.17
CA ILE A 5 -45.12 -17.88 23.57
C ILE A 5 -45.20 -19.28 22.93
N ASN A 6 -45.78 -20.26 23.63
CA ASN A 6 -45.92 -21.63 23.11
C ASN A 6 -46.90 -21.75 21.92
N THR A 7 -47.81 -20.79 21.75
CA THR A 7 -48.76 -20.77 20.62
C THR A 7 -48.20 -20.01 19.41
N ALA A 8 -47.21 -19.14 19.61
CA ALA A 8 -46.58 -18.34 18.55
C ALA A 8 -45.47 -19.09 17.79
N PHE A 9 -44.80 -20.06 18.43
CA PHE A 9 -43.62 -20.77 17.89
C PHE A 9 -43.88 -22.26 17.62
N GLY A 10 -45.04 -22.63 17.08
CA GLY A 10 -45.36 -24.05 16.89
C GLY A 10 -44.23 -24.81 16.16
N THR A 11 -43.50 -25.70 16.84
CA THR A 11 -42.49 -26.58 16.21
C THR A 11 -42.17 -27.80 17.07
N ASN A 12 -41.90 -28.89 16.35
CA ASN A 12 -41.61 -30.24 16.84
C ASN A 12 -40.41 -30.27 17.80
N VAL A 13 -40.67 -30.55 19.08
CA VAL A 13 -39.63 -30.83 20.07
C VAL A 13 -39.39 -32.34 20.08
N ALA A 14 -38.20 -32.78 19.64
CA ALA A 14 -37.77 -34.17 19.81
C ALA A 14 -36.98 -34.28 21.12
N THR A 15 -37.39 -35.18 22.01
CA THR A 15 -36.69 -35.47 23.27
C THR A 15 -36.18 -36.90 23.23
N VAL A 16 -34.88 -37.09 23.38
CA VAL A 16 -34.24 -38.41 23.52
C VAL A 16 -33.65 -38.51 24.91
N SER A 17 -33.96 -39.59 25.63
CA SER A 17 -33.45 -39.86 26.98
C SER A 17 -32.50 -41.05 26.90
N MET A 18 -31.26 -40.87 27.35
CA MET A 18 -30.29 -41.95 27.49
C MET A 18 -29.61 -41.84 28.85
N ASN A 19 -29.59 -42.94 29.62
CA ASN A 19 -28.92 -43.04 30.92
C ASN A 19 -29.21 -41.88 31.89
N GLY A 20 -30.47 -41.42 31.98
CA GLY A 20 -30.89 -40.37 32.91
C GLY A 20 -30.57 -38.94 32.48
N VAL A 21 -30.05 -38.74 31.27
CA VAL A 21 -29.84 -37.43 30.66
C VAL A 21 -30.88 -37.23 29.56
N ASN A 22 -31.63 -36.13 29.65
CA ASN A 22 -32.59 -35.70 28.63
C ASN A 22 -31.90 -34.72 27.69
N ILE A 23 -31.86 -35.08 26.40
CA ILE A 23 -31.40 -34.20 25.33
C ILE A 23 -32.63 -33.72 24.55
N GLN A 24 -32.83 -32.41 24.53
CA GLN A 24 -33.91 -31.77 23.78
C GLN A 24 -33.33 -31.07 22.56
N ILE A 25 -33.89 -31.37 21.39
CA ILE A 25 -33.56 -30.72 20.12
C ILE A 25 -34.73 -29.82 19.75
N VAL A 26 -34.47 -28.51 19.68
CA VAL A 26 -35.45 -27.51 19.30
C VAL A 26 -35.02 -26.90 17.98
N ALA A 27 -35.80 -27.14 16.92
CA ALA A 27 -35.58 -26.54 15.62
C ALA A 27 -36.38 -25.23 15.52
N ASN A 28 -35.69 -24.11 15.36
CA ASN A 28 -36.28 -22.82 15.01
C ASN A 28 -35.94 -22.50 13.54
N ALA A 29 -36.97 -22.30 12.71
CA ALA A 29 -36.81 -22.03 11.28
C ALA A 29 -36.05 -20.72 10.98
N ALA A 30 -35.94 -19.80 11.94
CA ALA A 30 -35.26 -18.51 11.77
C ALA A 30 -33.87 -18.43 12.45
N GLU A 31 -33.56 -19.31 13.40
CA GLU A 31 -32.41 -19.15 14.31
C GLU A 31 -31.55 -20.41 14.46
N GLY A 32 -31.83 -21.48 13.70
CA GLY A 32 -31.08 -22.72 13.73
C GLY A 32 -31.57 -23.75 14.76
N VAL A 33 -30.80 -24.82 14.94
CA VAL A 33 -31.13 -25.94 15.84
C VAL A 33 -30.34 -25.81 17.14
N ALA A 34 -31.05 -25.66 18.26
CA ALA A 34 -30.46 -25.60 19.58
C ALA A 34 -30.57 -26.96 20.29
N ILE A 35 -29.50 -27.37 20.98
CA ILE A 35 -29.46 -28.57 21.80
C ILE A 35 -29.43 -28.15 23.28
N ALA A 36 -30.34 -28.69 24.09
CA ALA A 36 -30.36 -28.48 25.54
C ALA A 36 -30.19 -29.82 26.27
N GLN A 37 -29.34 -29.85 27.30
CA GLN A 37 -29.15 -31.01 28.17
C GLN A 37 -29.81 -30.72 29.52
N ASN A 38 -30.78 -31.56 29.92
CA ASN A 38 -31.51 -31.42 31.19
C ASN A 38 -32.06 -30.00 31.44
N GLY A 39 -32.52 -29.32 30.37
CA GLY A 39 -33.10 -27.98 30.46
C GLY A 39 -32.09 -26.83 30.53
N VAL A 40 -30.79 -27.09 30.43
CA VAL A 40 -29.74 -26.07 30.34
C VAL A 40 -29.27 -25.96 28.88
N ASN A 41 -29.28 -24.75 28.34
CA ASN A 41 -28.72 -24.46 27.02
C ASN A 41 -27.21 -24.69 27.07
N THR A 42 -26.70 -25.64 26.28
CA THR A 42 -25.26 -25.99 26.28
C THR A 42 -24.41 -25.01 25.47
N GLY A 43 -25.02 -24.02 24.82
CA GLY A 43 -24.31 -23.08 23.95
C GLY A 43 -23.73 -23.74 22.69
N HIS A 44 -24.24 -24.91 22.32
CA HIS A 44 -23.77 -25.67 21.16
C HIS A 44 -24.91 -25.77 20.13
N THR A 45 -24.72 -25.11 18.98
CA THR A 45 -25.57 -25.24 17.79
C THR A 45 -25.00 -26.32 16.89
N ALA A 46 -25.75 -27.38 16.63
CA ALA A 46 -25.40 -28.36 15.61
C ALA A 46 -26.02 -27.92 14.28
N ILE A 47 -25.20 -27.41 13.36
CA ILE A 47 -25.64 -27.19 11.98
C ILE A 47 -25.67 -28.56 11.29
N TRP A 48 -26.85 -29.19 11.25
CA TRP A 48 -27.05 -30.33 10.36
C TRP A 48 -27.28 -29.78 8.96
N GLY A 49 -26.28 -29.95 8.09
CA GLY A 49 -26.41 -29.62 6.67
C GLY A 49 -27.59 -30.40 6.07
N LEU A 50 -28.54 -29.67 5.48
CA LEU A 50 -29.50 -30.26 4.55
C LEU A 50 -28.73 -30.68 3.29
N ALA A 51 -28.22 -31.91 3.27
CA ALA A 51 -27.94 -32.59 2.02
C ALA A 51 -29.27 -33.12 1.45
N GLY A 52 -29.52 -32.83 0.17
CA GLY A 52 -30.77 -33.12 -0.49
C GLY A 52 -31.22 -34.59 -0.41
N SER A 53 -32.54 -34.75 -0.26
CA SER A 53 -33.36 -35.91 -0.60
C SER A 53 -32.79 -37.31 -0.28
N GLU A 54 -33.04 -37.82 0.93
CA GLU A 54 -33.16 -39.26 1.22
C GLU A 54 -34.26 -39.47 2.30
N PRO A 55 -34.94 -40.64 2.32
CA PRO A 55 -36.25 -40.81 2.94
C PRO A 55 -36.20 -40.89 4.47
N ALA A 56 -37.34 -40.60 5.08
CA ALA A 56 -37.55 -40.59 6.53
C ALA A 56 -37.25 -41.96 7.17
N GLY A 57 -36.05 -42.12 7.70
CA GLY A 57 -35.65 -43.16 8.64
C GLY A 57 -34.78 -42.53 9.72
N ALA A 58 -35.23 -42.59 10.98
CA ALA A 58 -34.58 -41.93 12.11
C ALA A 58 -33.11 -42.37 12.26
N ALA A 59 -32.18 -41.41 12.25
CA ALA A 59 -30.79 -41.64 12.61
C ALA A 59 -30.68 -41.83 14.13
N THR A 60 -30.61 -43.07 14.60
CA THR A 60 -30.36 -43.42 16.01
C THR A 60 -28.87 -43.34 16.33
N ILE A 61 -28.49 -42.40 17.20
CA ILE A 61 -27.18 -42.39 17.84
C ILE A 61 -27.19 -43.48 18.92
N THR A 62 -26.40 -44.53 18.72
CA THR A 62 -26.22 -45.61 19.71
C THR A 62 -24.80 -45.52 20.24
N ALA A 63 -24.63 -45.18 21.52
CA ALA A 63 -23.34 -45.31 22.21
C ALA A 63 -23.32 -46.65 22.97
N PRO A 64 -22.20 -47.38 22.99
CA PRO A 64 -21.17 -47.04 23.97
C PRO A 64 -19.75 -47.43 23.51
N ASP A 65 -19.04 -46.56 22.80
CA ASP A 65 -17.58 -46.45 22.93
C ASP A 65 -17.10 -45.16 22.26
N ALA A 66 -16.03 -44.61 22.83
CA ALA A 66 -15.24 -43.49 22.35
C ALA A 66 -15.92 -42.10 22.34
N ALA A 67 -15.52 -41.29 23.31
CA ALA A 67 -15.50 -39.82 23.32
C ALA A 67 -14.67 -39.18 22.16
N ALA A 68 -14.47 -39.90 21.05
CA ALA A 68 -13.71 -39.49 19.87
C ALA A 68 -14.59 -39.14 18.66
N ALA A 69 -15.92 -39.30 18.74
CA ALA A 69 -16.86 -38.90 17.70
C ALA A 69 -17.56 -37.54 17.97
N LEU A 70 -17.21 -36.87 19.07
CA LEU A 70 -17.57 -35.46 19.24
C LEU A 70 -16.57 -34.67 18.40
N ASN A 71 -17.01 -34.26 17.22
CA ASN A 71 -16.34 -33.40 16.25
C ASN A 71 -15.22 -32.53 16.86
N THR A 72 -14.03 -33.11 17.05
CA THR A 72 -12.80 -32.33 17.15
C THR A 72 -12.56 -31.90 15.72
N ALA A 73 -12.88 -30.63 15.45
CA ALA A 73 -12.49 -29.96 14.23
C ALA A 73 -10.95 -29.95 14.15
N GLU A 74 -10.37 -31.08 13.75
CA GLU A 74 -9.11 -31.09 13.04
C GLU A 74 -9.45 -30.87 11.57
N ASN A 75 -9.07 -29.68 11.07
CA ASN A 75 -8.99 -29.34 9.65
C ASN A 75 -10.30 -29.41 8.85
N GLY A 76 -11.33 -28.71 9.31
CA GLY A 76 -12.51 -28.42 8.51
C GLY A 76 -13.08 -27.05 8.86
N SER A 77 -12.97 -26.12 7.93
CA SER A 77 -13.56 -24.78 7.94
C SER A 77 -15.04 -24.81 8.36
N ASP A 78 -15.34 -24.31 9.56
CA ASP A 78 -16.71 -23.95 9.93
C ASP A 78 -16.98 -22.51 9.51
N ALA A 79 -17.85 -22.38 8.51
CA ALA A 79 -18.21 -21.15 7.85
C ALA A 79 -19.29 -20.42 8.65
N ALA A 80 -18.96 -19.88 9.83
CA ALA A 80 -19.81 -18.90 10.53
C ALA A 80 -19.14 -18.16 11.71
N ASP A 81 -17.84 -17.86 11.65
CA ASP A 81 -17.27 -16.81 12.52
C ASP A 81 -16.45 -15.80 11.72
N GLY A 82 -17.15 -14.77 11.25
CA GLY A 82 -16.59 -13.60 10.59
C GLY A 82 -15.95 -12.62 11.56
N VAL A 83 -15.13 -13.09 12.52
CA VAL A 83 -14.25 -12.24 13.35
C VAL A 83 -12.87 -12.89 13.50
N LEU A 84 -12.09 -12.94 12.42
CA LEU A 84 -10.68 -13.40 12.43
C LEU A 84 -9.70 -12.37 13.03
N GLY A 85 -10.16 -11.46 13.90
CA GLY A 85 -9.31 -10.60 14.73
C GLY A 85 -8.73 -11.31 15.98
N THR A 86 -9.29 -12.49 16.31
CA THR A 86 -8.96 -13.26 17.53
C THR A 86 -7.99 -14.42 17.29
N THR A 87 -7.68 -14.77 16.04
CA THR A 87 -6.75 -15.87 15.73
C THR A 87 -5.36 -15.56 16.27
N GLN A 88 -4.85 -16.45 17.13
CA GLN A 88 -3.52 -16.32 17.71
C GLN A 88 -2.44 -16.49 16.63
N LEU A 89 -1.41 -15.65 16.67
CA LEU A 89 -0.27 -15.69 15.74
C LEU A 89 0.42 -17.06 15.73
N ILE A 90 0.48 -17.74 16.89
CA ILE A 90 1.07 -19.07 17.03
C ILE A 90 0.22 -20.19 16.41
N ASN A 91 -1.07 -19.93 16.15
CA ASN A 91 -2.01 -20.86 15.51
C ASN A 91 -2.20 -20.58 14.02
N MET A 92 -1.46 -19.62 13.46
CA MET A 92 -1.56 -19.34 12.03
C MET A 92 -1.11 -20.53 11.20
N ALA A 93 -1.88 -20.80 10.16
CA ALA A 93 -1.60 -21.80 9.15
C ALA A 93 -1.73 -21.19 7.74
N ASP A 94 -1.10 -21.83 6.76
CA ASP A 94 -1.33 -21.53 5.35
C ASP A 94 -2.72 -22.01 4.89
N THR A 95 -3.06 -21.76 3.63
CA THR A 95 -4.32 -22.18 3.01
C THR A 95 -4.51 -23.71 3.01
N ASP A 96 -3.40 -24.46 3.08
CA ASP A 96 -3.40 -25.92 3.14
C ASP A 96 -3.46 -26.44 4.60
N GLY A 97 -3.59 -25.55 5.59
CA GLY A 97 -3.69 -25.89 7.02
C GLY A 97 -2.35 -26.18 7.70
N ASN A 98 -1.22 -25.94 7.03
CA ASN A 98 0.09 -26.13 7.64
C ASN A 98 0.48 -24.94 8.53
N SER A 99 0.86 -25.21 9.78
CA SER A 99 1.35 -24.17 10.69
C SER A 99 2.52 -23.36 10.10
N LEU A 100 2.45 -22.04 10.24
CA LEU A 100 3.50 -21.09 9.87
C LEU A 100 4.71 -21.12 10.82
N GLY A 101 4.64 -21.91 11.90
CA GLY A 101 5.79 -22.20 12.77
C GLY A 101 6.15 -21.09 13.76
N LEU A 102 5.28 -20.10 13.97
CA LEU A 102 5.45 -19.10 15.02
C LEU A 102 5.23 -19.73 16.41
N GLN A 103 6.06 -19.33 17.36
CA GLN A 103 6.02 -19.76 18.75
C GLN A 103 6.08 -18.54 19.68
N ALA A 104 5.55 -18.70 20.90
CA ALA A 104 5.70 -17.68 21.94
C ALA A 104 7.20 -17.43 22.22
N GLY A 105 7.60 -16.17 22.23
CA GLY A 105 8.98 -15.72 22.35
C GLY A 105 9.67 -15.39 21.02
N ASN A 106 9.09 -15.79 19.87
CA ASN A 106 9.57 -15.30 18.58
C ASN A 106 9.38 -13.79 18.46
N VAL A 107 10.23 -13.15 17.67
CA VAL A 107 10.18 -11.71 17.42
C VAL A 107 9.82 -11.47 15.96
N ILE A 108 8.74 -10.74 15.73
CA ILE A 108 8.35 -10.21 14.41
C ILE A 108 8.96 -8.83 14.26
N LYS A 109 9.88 -8.69 13.33
CA LYS A 109 10.47 -7.43 12.89
C LYS A 109 9.58 -6.84 11.79
N ILE A 110 9.08 -5.64 12.06
CA ILE A 110 8.25 -4.81 11.19
C ILE A 110 9.16 -3.74 10.61
N GLU A 111 9.38 -3.78 9.31
CA GLU A 111 10.21 -2.81 8.59
C GLU A 111 9.37 -2.09 7.54
N GLY A 112 9.73 -0.86 7.21
CA GLY A 112 9.10 -0.09 6.15
C GLY A 112 9.68 1.31 6.06
N ALA A 113 9.07 2.17 5.25
CA ALA A 113 9.40 3.58 5.22
C ALA A 113 8.13 4.44 5.25
N LEU A 114 8.16 5.51 6.06
CA LEU A 114 7.12 6.53 6.15
C LEU A 114 7.67 7.85 5.60
N GLY A 115 7.06 8.39 4.54
CA GLY A 115 7.52 9.63 3.91
C GLY A 115 8.97 9.53 3.41
N GLY A 116 9.41 8.32 3.02
CA GLY A 116 10.79 8.04 2.60
C GLY A 116 11.79 7.78 3.74
N THR A 117 11.38 7.90 5.01
CA THR A 117 12.25 7.57 6.15
C THR A 117 12.00 6.16 6.62
N SER A 118 13.02 5.31 6.61
CA SER A 118 12.91 3.92 7.06
C SER A 118 12.63 3.82 8.57
N PHE A 119 11.76 2.90 8.96
CA PHE A 119 11.50 2.53 10.33
C PHE A 119 11.69 1.03 10.54
N THR A 120 11.97 0.66 11.78
CA THR A 120 12.02 -0.74 12.22
C THR A 120 11.43 -0.83 13.61
N ARG A 121 10.54 -1.78 13.82
CA ARG A 121 9.95 -2.09 15.12
C ARG A 121 9.97 -3.59 15.35
N ASN A 122 10.35 -4.01 16.55
CA ASN A 122 10.35 -5.42 16.94
C ASN A 122 9.16 -5.68 17.85
N TYR A 123 8.35 -6.67 17.51
CA TYR A 123 7.23 -7.17 18.30
C TYR A 123 7.53 -8.58 18.79
N THR A 124 7.43 -8.83 20.09
CA THR A 124 7.61 -10.19 20.65
C THR A 124 6.26 -10.89 20.73
N VAL A 125 6.13 -12.05 20.09
CA VAL A 125 4.91 -12.85 20.07
C VAL A 125 4.71 -13.50 21.43
N ALA A 126 3.60 -13.19 22.10
CA ALA A 126 3.13 -13.90 23.28
C ALA A 126 2.13 -14.99 22.87
N ALA A 127 1.84 -15.94 23.76
CA ALA A 127 0.90 -17.02 23.47
C ALA A 127 -0.51 -16.52 23.11
N GLY A 128 -0.93 -15.38 23.66
CA GLY A 128 -2.22 -14.75 23.37
C GLY A 128 -2.19 -13.67 22.29
N SER A 129 -1.04 -13.43 21.64
CA SER A 129 -0.95 -12.39 20.61
C SER A 129 -1.76 -12.80 19.38
N THR A 130 -2.63 -11.90 18.90
CA THR A 130 -3.50 -12.12 17.73
C THR A 130 -3.07 -11.24 16.54
N MET A 131 -3.68 -11.47 15.38
CA MET A 131 -3.45 -10.61 14.21
C MET A 131 -3.79 -9.14 14.47
N ASP A 132 -4.83 -8.85 15.26
CA ASP A 132 -5.19 -7.48 15.66
C ASP A 132 -4.10 -6.83 16.51
N THR A 133 -3.48 -7.60 17.42
CA THR A 133 -2.35 -7.07 18.21
C THR A 133 -1.16 -6.73 17.33
N LEU A 134 -0.88 -7.54 16.30
CA LEU A 134 0.17 -7.26 15.32
C LEU A 134 -0.19 -6.05 14.44
N ALA A 135 -1.44 -5.94 13.99
CA ALA A 135 -1.94 -4.80 13.23
C ALA A 135 -1.80 -3.48 14.02
N GLY A 136 -2.12 -3.49 15.31
CA GLY A 136 -1.93 -2.34 16.20
C GLY A 136 -0.46 -1.92 16.39
N GLU A 137 0.45 -2.89 16.41
CA GLU A 137 1.90 -2.61 16.46
C GLU A 137 2.43 -2.04 15.14
N ILE A 138 1.92 -2.53 14.01
CA ILE A 138 2.23 -1.98 12.68
C ILE A 138 1.68 -0.55 12.57
N GLN A 139 0.44 -0.31 13.01
CA GLN A 139 -0.19 1.01 13.09
C GLN A 139 0.67 1.98 13.94
N SER A 140 1.15 1.50 15.09
CA SER A 140 2.04 2.28 15.95
C SER A 140 3.40 2.56 15.30
N ALA A 141 3.91 1.65 14.46
CA ALA A 141 5.16 1.86 13.71
C ALA A 141 5.02 2.92 12.61
N ILE A 142 3.85 3.02 11.97
CA ILE A 142 3.57 3.95 10.86
C ILE A 142 2.98 5.30 11.31
N GLY A 143 2.96 5.61 12.61
CA GLY A 143 2.58 6.93 13.13
C GLY A 143 1.17 7.06 13.71
N GLY A 144 0.45 5.95 13.94
CA GLY A 144 -0.78 5.89 14.75
C GLY A 144 -2.07 6.36 14.05
N SER A 145 -2.02 7.39 13.22
CA SER A 145 -3.20 7.90 12.50
C SER A 145 -3.67 7.01 11.34
N SER A 146 -2.75 6.23 10.76
CA SER A 146 -3.05 5.31 9.66
C SER A 146 -3.85 4.12 10.17
N ALA A 147 -4.83 3.64 9.43
CA ALA A 147 -5.58 2.44 9.79
C ALA A 147 -4.87 1.18 9.26
N VAL A 148 -4.69 0.19 10.12
CA VAL A 148 -4.14 -1.12 9.74
C VAL A 148 -5.15 -2.16 10.17
N SER A 149 -5.58 -3.00 9.23
CA SER A 149 -6.58 -4.03 9.47
C SER A 149 -6.31 -5.26 8.62
N PHE A 150 -6.65 -6.43 9.13
CA PHE A 150 -6.65 -7.66 8.36
C PHE A 150 -8.09 -8.01 7.96
N ASN A 151 -8.34 -8.18 6.66
CA ASN A 151 -9.62 -8.68 6.19
C ASN A 151 -9.60 -10.21 6.17
N ALA A 152 -10.26 -10.77 7.17
CA ALA A 152 -10.56 -12.18 7.36
C ALA A 152 -11.02 -12.93 6.09
N THR A 153 -11.93 -12.31 5.33
CA THR A 153 -12.62 -12.94 4.20
C THR A 153 -11.78 -12.91 2.93
N THR A 154 -11.10 -11.79 2.68
CA THR A 154 -10.26 -11.63 1.48
C THR A 154 -8.80 -12.02 1.73
N GLN A 155 -8.42 -12.29 3.00
CA GLN A 155 -7.05 -12.51 3.47
C GLN A 155 -6.12 -11.33 3.15
N GLU A 156 -6.69 -10.14 2.96
CA GLU A 156 -5.94 -8.94 2.62
C GLU A 156 -5.48 -8.22 3.88
N PHE A 157 -4.20 -7.86 3.88
CA PHE A 157 -3.66 -6.92 4.85
C PHE A 157 -3.85 -5.50 4.33
N ASN A 158 -4.76 -4.75 4.94
CA ASN A 158 -5.12 -3.41 4.50
C ASN A 158 -4.40 -2.37 5.37
N VAL A 159 -3.64 -1.50 4.71
CA VAL A 159 -2.94 -0.36 5.33
C VAL A 159 -3.44 0.91 4.65
N ILE A 160 -4.26 1.67 5.36
CA ILE A 160 -4.77 2.96 4.90
C ILE A 160 -3.94 4.05 5.57
N GLY A 161 -3.02 4.64 4.80
CA GLY A 161 -2.24 5.79 5.22
C GLY A 161 -3.04 7.10 5.20
N GLU A 162 -2.50 8.12 5.84
CA GLU A 162 -2.97 9.50 5.62
C GLU A 162 -2.71 9.95 4.17
N SER A 163 -3.51 10.89 3.70
CA SER A 163 -3.33 11.51 2.39
C SER A 163 -1.98 12.21 2.23
N GLY A 164 -1.34 12.02 1.07
CA GLY A 164 -0.18 12.80 0.62
C GLY A 164 1.17 12.07 0.69
N ILE A 165 2.09 12.46 -0.19
CA ILE A 165 3.39 11.79 -0.38
C ILE A 165 4.31 11.84 0.85
N ALA A 166 4.17 12.87 1.70
CA ALA A 166 4.95 13.02 2.93
C ALA A 166 4.60 11.97 4.00
N LYS A 167 3.45 11.30 3.84
CA LYS A 167 2.98 10.21 4.71
C LYS A 167 2.87 8.89 3.95
N ALA A 168 3.45 8.81 2.74
CA ALA A 168 3.47 7.58 1.97
C ALA A 168 4.15 6.47 2.76
N ILE A 169 3.42 5.38 2.94
CA ILE A 169 3.92 4.15 3.55
C ILE A 169 4.39 3.27 2.41
N THR A 170 5.64 2.82 2.45
CA THR A 170 6.22 1.98 1.40
C THR A 170 7.04 0.86 2.01
N ASN A 171 7.17 -0.24 1.26
CA ASN A 171 8.03 -1.38 1.59
C ASN A 171 7.78 -1.99 2.98
N ILE A 172 6.52 -2.09 3.43
CA ILE A 172 6.23 -2.82 4.67
C ILE A 172 6.68 -4.28 4.50
N LYS A 173 7.55 -4.74 5.40
CA LYS A 173 8.04 -6.12 5.46
C LYS A 173 7.88 -6.65 6.87
N LEU A 174 7.40 -7.88 6.97
CA LEU A 174 7.25 -8.62 8.22
C LEU A 174 8.18 -9.83 8.16
N THR A 175 9.14 -9.91 9.08
CA THR A 175 10.03 -11.07 9.21
C THR A 175 10.05 -11.55 10.65
N ALA A 176 9.97 -12.85 10.87
CA ALA A 176 10.07 -13.46 12.19
C ALA A 176 11.44 -14.11 12.41
N GLN A 177 11.96 -13.94 13.62
CA GLN A 177 13.17 -14.57 14.13
C GLN A 177 12.90 -15.29 15.46
N ALA A 178 13.75 -16.25 15.80
CA ALA A 178 13.55 -17.15 16.94
C ALA A 178 13.44 -16.40 18.29
N SER A 179 14.22 -15.34 18.50
CA SER A 179 14.17 -14.49 19.70
C SER A 179 14.84 -13.13 19.44
N ALA A 180 14.77 -12.19 20.37
CA ALA A 180 15.43 -10.89 20.26
C ALA A 180 16.96 -10.99 20.09
N THR A 181 17.57 -12.04 20.65
CA THR A 181 19.02 -12.30 20.56
C THR A 181 19.39 -13.36 19.52
N ASP A 182 18.42 -14.12 19.03
CA ASP A 182 18.62 -15.19 18.04
C ASP A 182 17.95 -14.80 16.72
N THR A 183 18.78 -14.44 15.75
CA THR A 183 18.35 -13.98 14.42
C THR A 183 17.99 -15.13 13.47
N THR A 184 17.96 -16.38 13.95
CA THR A 184 17.51 -17.52 13.15
C THR A 184 16.06 -17.30 12.71
N GLY A 185 15.82 -17.25 11.40
CA GLY A 185 14.51 -16.94 10.84
C GLY A 185 13.49 -18.06 11.01
N VAL A 186 12.22 -17.70 11.23
CA VAL A 186 11.11 -18.65 11.15
C VAL A 186 10.73 -18.85 9.68
N THR A 187 11.37 -19.82 9.02
CA THR A 187 11.36 -19.98 7.55
C THR A 187 9.96 -20.04 6.94
N LYS A 188 9.03 -20.79 7.56
CA LYS A 188 7.66 -20.93 7.03
C LYS A 188 6.90 -19.61 7.04
N PHE A 189 6.91 -18.90 8.18
CA PHE A 189 6.33 -17.56 8.30
C PHE A 189 6.98 -16.56 7.33
N ASN A 190 8.31 -16.54 7.25
CA ASN A 190 9.03 -15.59 6.40
C ASN A 190 8.73 -15.80 4.91
N ASN A 191 8.65 -17.04 4.46
CA ASN A 191 8.29 -17.36 3.09
C ASN A 191 6.84 -16.92 2.79
N TYR A 192 5.91 -17.17 3.71
CA TYR A 192 4.52 -16.74 3.56
C TYR A 192 4.38 -15.21 3.49
N MET A 193 5.04 -14.49 4.39
CA MET A 193 5.00 -13.01 4.44
C MET A 193 5.79 -12.33 3.32
N SER A 194 6.68 -13.06 2.64
CA SER A 194 7.42 -12.54 1.48
C SER A 194 6.57 -12.46 0.20
N ALA A 195 5.40 -13.09 0.18
CA ALA A 195 4.52 -13.18 -0.98
C ALA A 195 3.48 -12.05 -1.07
N PHE A 196 3.52 -11.05 -0.19
CA PHE A 196 2.63 -9.90 -0.27
C PHE A 196 3.01 -8.97 -1.43
N GLU A 197 2.06 -8.75 -2.33
CA GLU A 197 2.15 -7.76 -3.40
C GLU A 197 1.44 -6.47 -2.96
N GLU A 198 2.08 -5.32 -3.19
CA GLU A 198 1.47 -4.01 -2.91
C GLU A 198 0.35 -3.74 -3.93
N THR A 199 -0.90 -3.86 -3.50
CA THR A 199 -2.08 -3.71 -4.38
C THR A 199 -2.46 -2.26 -4.64
N GLN A 200 -2.10 -1.33 -3.75
CA GLN A 200 -2.39 0.09 -3.89
C GLN A 200 -1.23 0.94 -3.38
N LYS A 201 -0.62 1.71 -4.29
CA LYS A 201 0.40 2.71 -3.95
C LYS A 201 -0.25 3.97 -3.40
N ALA A 202 0.47 4.69 -2.54
CA ALA A 202 0.06 6.03 -2.11
C ALA A 202 -0.20 6.92 -3.34
N GLN A 203 -1.44 7.36 -3.50
CA GLN A 203 -1.82 8.33 -4.52
C GLN A 203 -1.75 9.73 -3.92
N ASP A 204 -1.33 10.70 -4.72
CA ASP A 204 -1.35 12.10 -4.32
C ASP A 204 -2.82 12.54 -4.29
N ALA A 205 -3.39 12.66 -3.08
CA ALA A 205 -4.81 12.96 -2.96
C ALA A 205 -5.04 14.44 -3.25
N HIS A 206 -5.40 14.71 -4.50
CA HIS A 206 -5.91 16.01 -4.90
C HIS A 206 -7.43 15.97 -4.71
N THR A 207 -7.92 16.61 -3.64
CA THR A 207 -9.36 16.71 -3.34
C THR A 207 -10.13 17.55 -4.37
N ASP A 208 -9.41 18.26 -5.24
CA ASP A 208 -9.90 19.29 -6.14
C ASP A 208 -9.60 19.00 -7.63
N SER A 209 -9.38 17.74 -8.00
CA SER A 209 -9.01 17.32 -9.37
C SER A 209 -7.83 18.12 -9.93
N SER A 210 -6.97 18.62 -9.04
CA SER A 210 -5.84 19.44 -9.41
C SER A 210 -4.62 18.59 -9.75
N VAL A 211 -3.76 19.12 -10.60
CA VAL A 211 -2.51 18.50 -11.01
C VAL A 211 -1.37 19.47 -10.70
N ALA A 212 -0.46 19.05 -9.83
CA ALA A 212 0.79 19.77 -9.59
C ALA A 212 1.80 19.44 -10.69
N MET A 213 2.16 20.44 -11.49
CA MET A 213 3.18 20.34 -12.55
C MET A 213 4.48 20.96 -12.09
N GLN A 214 5.61 20.25 -12.22
CA GLN A 214 6.94 20.84 -12.08
C GLN A 214 7.24 21.67 -13.34
N ILE A 215 7.35 22.99 -13.19
CA ILE A 215 7.49 23.92 -14.32
C ILE A 215 8.85 24.63 -14.35
N GLY A 216 9.76 24.30 -13.42
CA GLY A 216 11.07 24.91 -13.30
C GLY A 216 12.18 23.90 -12.99
N ALA A 217 13.43 24.36 -13.10
CA ALA A 217 14.62 23.52 -12.91
C ALA A 217 14.95 23.26 -11.42
N ASN A 218 14.46 24.10 -10.51
CA ASN A 218 14.77 24.00 -9.08
C ASN A 218 13.63 23.37 -8.27
N LYS A 219 13.99 22.84 -7.10
CA LYS A 219 13.03 22.32 -6.12
C LYS A 219 11.94 23.37 -5.80
N ASP A 220 10.71 22.89 -5.67
CA ASP A 220 9.50 23.67 -5.33
C ASP A 220 9.06 24.70 -6.39
N GLN A 221 9.61 24.63 -7.62
CA GLN A 221 9.11 25.38 -8.77
C GLN A 221 7.96 24.65 -9.46
N THR A 222 6.84 24.55 -8.73
CA THR A 222 5.63 23.86 -9.18
C THR A 222 4.50 24.83 -9.50
N MET A 223 3.57 24.38 -10.35
CA MET A 223 2.34 25.07 -10.67
C MET A 223 1.18 24.09 -10.59
N THR A 224 0.19 24.43 -9.78
CA THR A 224 -1.04 23.63 -9.65
C THR A 224 -2.05 24.10 -10.69
N VAL A 225 -2.64 23.15 -11.41
CA VAL A 225 -3.71 23.38 -12.38
C VAL A 225 -4.92 22.58 -11.95
N SER A 226 -6.05 23.23 -11.69
CA SER A 226 -7.31 22.56 -11.39
C SER A 226 -8.33 22.79 -12.51
N ILE A 227 -9.06 21.73 -12.84
CA ILE A 227 -10.20 21.80 -13.74
C ILE A 227 -11.42 21.34 -12.94
N ALA A 228 -12.27 22.29 -12.57
CA ALA A 228 -13.54 21.97 -11.93
C ALA A 228 -14.43 21.17 -12.90
N ASP A 229 -15.29 20.30 -12.36
CA ASP A 229 -16.21 19.53 -13.17
C ASP A 229 -17.25 20.46 -13.83
N MET A 230 -17.25 20.48 -15.16
CA MET A 230 -18.16 21.27 -16.00
C MET A 230 -19.24 20.39 -16.65
N SER A 231 -19.52 19.22 -16.06
CA SER A 231 -20.64 18.36 -16.46
C SER A 231 -21.98 19.06 -16.28
N THR A 232 -22.98 18.61 -17.05
CA THR A 232 -24.34 19.16 -16.94
C THR A 232 -24.97 18.96 -15.56
N ASP A 233 -24.56 17.94 -14.82
CA ASP A 233 -25.06 17.68 -13.47
C ASP A 233 -24.47 18.66 -12.47
N ASN A 234 -23.16 18.91 -12.53
CA ASN A 234 -22.48 19.85 -11.63
C ASN A 234 -22.79 21.33 -11.97
N LEU A 235 -23.15 21.61 -13.23
CA LEU A 235 -23.70 22.90 -13.68
C LEU A 235 -25.22 23.03 -13.47
N LEU A 236 -25.86 22.06 -12.80
CA LEU A 236 -27.29 22.04 -12.49
C LEU A 236 -28.23 22.06 -13.72
N LEU A 237 -27.72 21.75 -14.90
CA LEU A 237 -28.41 21.85 -16.17
C LEU A 237 -29.32 20.65 -16.47
N SER A 238 -29.24 19.58 -15.68
CA SER A 238 -29.95 18.31 -15.92
C SER A 238 -31.47 18.39 -15.69
N SER A 239 -31.94 19.38 -14.92
CA SER A 239 -33.37 19.55 -14.56
C SER A 239 -34.03 20.75 -15.24
N ILE A 240 -33.50 21.23 -16.36
CA ILE A 240 -34.13 22.34 -17.10
C ILE A 240 -35.45 21.88 -17.72
N ASP A 241 -36.51 22.62 -17.42
CA ASP A 241 -37.82 22.48 -18.07
C ASP A 241 -38.25 23.80 -18.74
N VAL A 242 -38.47 23.74 -20.05
CA VAL A 242 -38.90 24.86 -20.90
C VAL A 242 -40.38 24.77 -21.29
N SER A 243 -41.13 23.82 -20.74
CA SER A 243 -42.55 23.60 -21.04
C SER A 243 -43.47 24.75 -20.60
N SER A 244 -43.00 25.57 -19.65
CA SER A 244 -43.72 26.75 -19.15
C SER A 244 -42.91 28.03 -19.38
N THR A 245 -43.61 29.17 -19.51
CA THR A 245 -42.98 30.48 -19.67
C THR A 245 -42.10 30.86 -18.48
N THR A 246 -42.48 30.45 -17.27
CA THR A 246 -41.67 30.64 -16.06
C THR A 246 -40.44 29.75 -16.07
N GLY A 247 -40.59 28.46 -16.41
CA GLY A 247 -39.47 27.52 -16.55
C GLY A 247 -38.45 27.96 -17.61
N ALA A 248 -38.92 28.46 -18.75
CA ALA A 248 -38.05 29.05 -19.78
C ALA A 248 -37.27 30.27 -19.28
N GLY A 249 -37.87 31.12 -18.45
CA GLY A 249 -37.18 32.25 -17.82
C GLY A 249 -36.08 31.82 -16.85
N PHE A 250 -36.34 30.81 -16.01
CA PHE A 250 -35.34 30.23 -15.10
C PHE A 250 -34.22 29.52 -15.87
N ALA A 251 -34.56 28.82 -16.95
CA ALA A 251 -33.60 28.12 -17.80
C ALA A 251 -32.58 29.08 -18.42
N ILE A 252 -33.02 30.26 -18.87
CA ILE A 252 -32.12 31.28 -19.45
C ILE A 252 -31.08 31.72 -18.41
N ASN A 253 -31.51 32.04 -17.18
CA ASN A 253 -30.59 32.46 -16.12
C ASN A 253 -29.60 31.34 -15.77
N LEU A 254 -30.08 30.11 -15.62
CA LEU A 254 -29.23 28.97 -15.28
C LEU A 254 -28.18 28.67 -16.37
N ILE A 255 -28.57 28.80 -17.63
CA ILE A 255 -27.65 28.66 -18.77
C ILE A 255 -26.63 29.79 -18.77
N ASP A 256 -27.02 31.04 -18.48
CA ASP A 256 -26.10 32.17 -18.44
C ASP A 256 -25.06 32.01 -17.32
N ASP A 257 -25.51 31.58 -16.13
CA ASP A 257 -24.62 31.24 -15.00
C ASP A 257 -23.65 30.11 -15.37
N ALA A 258 -24.14 29.05 -16.01
CA ALA A 258 -23.31 27.93 -16.47
C ALA A 258 -22.28 28.37 -17.52
N ILE A 259 -22.67 29.22 -18.48
CA ILE A 259 -21.75 29.82 -19.46
C ILE A 259 -20.71 30.68 -18.75
N GLY A 260 -21.12 31.46 -17.74
CA GLY A 260 -20.23 32.24 -16.89
C GLY A 260 -19.14 31.39 -16.24
N ALA A 261 -19.55 30.29 -15.58
CA ALA A 261 -18.62 29.36 -14.93
C ALA A 261 -17.63 28.72 -15.92
N VAL A 262 -18.11 28.29 -17.09
CA VAL A 262 -17.23 27.73 -18.14
C VAL A 262 -16.24 28.77 -18.66
N ASN A 263 -16.69 30.02 -18.86
CA ASN A 263 -15.82 31.09 -19.31
C ASN A 263 -14.77 31.48 -18.27
N GLU A 264 -15.14 31.50 -16.99
CA GLU A 264 -14.18 31.70 -15.90
C GLU A 264 -13.12 30.61 -15.88
N GLN A 265 -13.53 29.34 -15.99
CA GLN A 265 -12.60 28.21 -16.06
C GLN A 265 -11.66 28.33 -17.27
N ARG A 266 -12.18 28.70 -18.46
CA ARG A 266 -11.36 28.92 -19.66
C ARG A 266 -10.41 30.10 -19.51
N SER A 267 -10.85 31.18 -18.86
CA SER A 267 -10.01 32.35 -18.58
C SER A 267 -8.85 31.98 -17.68
N ASN A 268 -9.10 31.22 -16.62
CA ASN A 268 -8.06 30.72 -15.72
C ASN A 268 -7.07 29.82 -16.47
N LEU A 269 -7.54 28.86 -17.26
CA LEU A 269 -6.67 28.01 -18.08
C LEU A 269 -5.83 28.81 -19.08
N GLY A 270 -6.39 29.86 -19.69
CA GLY A 270 -5.64 30.78 -20.55
C GLY A 270 -4.55 31.55 -19.80
N ALA A 271 -4.85 32.03 -18.59
CA ALA A 271 -3.85 32.67 -17.72
C ALA A 271 -2.73 31.70 -17.33
N ILE A 272 -3.07 30.44 -17.04
CA ILE A 272 -2.11 29.37 -16.76
C ILE A 272 -1.22 29.11 -17.98
N GLN A 273 -1.80 29.00 -19.18
CA GLN A 273 -1.04 28.84 -20.42
C GLN A 273 -0.04 29.99 -20.63
N ASN A 274 -0.47 31.24 -20.48
CA ASN A 274 0.43 32.40 -20.59
C ASN A 274 1.60 32.32 -19.58
N ARG A 275 1.32 31.91 -18.34
CA ARG A 275 2.35 31.72 -17.33
C ARG A 275 3.33 30.60 -17.69
N LEU A 276 2.84 29.50 -18.25
CA LEU A 276 3.68 28.40 -18.74
C LEU A 276 4.57 28.86 -19.89
N GLU A 277 4.02 29.58 -20.87
CA GLU A 277 4.79 30.13 -21.99
C GLU A 277 5.89 31.08 -21.52
N HIS A 278 5.59 31.98 -20.58
CA HIS A 278 6.61 32.85 -19.98
C HIS A 278 7.66 32.08 -19.19
N SER A 279 7.26 31.04 -18.45
CA SER A 279 8.20 30.20 -17.70
C SER A 279 9.14 29.45 -18.65
N ILE A 280 8.60 28.89 -19.74
CA ILE A 280 9.37 28.22 -20.79
C ILE A 280 10.36 29.20 -21.44
N ALA A 281 9.90 30.39 -21.82
CA ALA A 281 10.76 31.41 -22.43
C ALA A 281 11.92 31.79 -21.51
N ASN A 282 11.64 32.02 -20.22
CA ASN A 282 12.67 32.35 -19.23
C ASN A 282 13.67 31.20 -19.00
N LEU A 283 13.18 29.95 -18.95
CA LEU A 283 14.03 28.78 -18.81
C LEU A 283 14.93 28.57 -20.03
N ASN A 284 14.41 28.79 -21.24
CA ASN A 284 15.22 28.72 -22.46
C ASN A 284 16.34 29.78 -22.46
N THR A 285 16.03 31.02 -22.10
CA THR A 285 17.07 32.07 -21.97
C THR A 285 18.08 31.72 -20.88
N SER A 286 17.63 31.16 -19.76
CA SER A 286 18.52 30.71 -18.69
C SER A 286 19.42 29.55 -19.15
N ALA A 287 18.87 28.60 -19.90
CA ALA A 287 19.62 27.47 -20.47
C ALA A 287 20.66 27.94 -21.48
N GLU A 288 20.34 28.91 -22.34
CA GLU A 288 21.28 29.52 -23.28
C GLU A 288 22.42 30.23 -22.54
N ASN A 289 22.10 31.02 -21.51
CA ASN A 289 23.10 31.70 -20.69
C ASN A 289 24.01 30.72 -19.93
N LEU A 290 23.45 29.65 -19.39
CA LEU A 290 24.21 28.60 -18.70
C LEU A 290 25.12 27.85 -19.67
N THR A 291 24.62 27.50 -20.87
CA THR A 291 25.42 26.84 -21.91
C THR A 291 26.57 27.73 -22.39
N ALA A 292 26.32 29.05 -22.57
CA ALA A 292 27.37 30.01 -22.91
C ALA A 292 28.38 30.20 -21.77
N ALA A 293 27.94 30.17 -20.51
CA ALA A 293 28.84 30.20 -19.37
C ALA A 293 29.68 28.92 -19.26
N GLU A 294 29.08 27.75 -19.51
CA GLU A 294 29.80 26.47 -19.58
C GLU A 294 30.83 26.50 -20.71
N SER A 295 30.45 26.95 -21.91
CA SER A 295 31.37 27.10 -23.05
C SER A 295 32.56 28.00 -22.70
N ARG A 296 32.36 29.13 -22.01
CA ARG A 296 33.49 29.97 -21.56
C ARG A 296 34.43 29.30 -20.54
N ILE A 297 33.93 28.35 -19.75
CA ILE A 297 34.73 27.66 -18.73
C ILE A 297 35.43 26.43 -19.33
N ARG A 298 34.72 25.70 -20.19
CA ARG A 298 35.14 24.40 -20.70
C ARG A 298 35.84 24.50 -22.04
N ASP A 299 35.39 25.39 -22.91
CA ASP A 299 35.95 25.55 -24.24
C ASP A 299 37.17 26.46 -24.15
N VAL A 300 38.26 26.00 -24.77
CA VAL A 300 39.49 26.77 -24.89
C VAL A 300 39.41 27.69 -26.09
N ASP A 301 39.99 28.89 -25.99
CA ASP A 301 40.24 29.71 -27.17
C ASP A 301 41.31 29.01 -28.02
N MET A 302 40.85 28.35 -29.09
CA MET A 302 41.69 27.63 -30.03
C MET A 302 42.82 28.49 -30.59
N ALA A 303 42.64 29.80 -30.77
CA ALA A 303 43.70 30.66 -31.27
C ALA A 303 44.84 30.79 -30.24
N SER A 304 44.51 31.01 -28.97
CA SER A 304 45.48 31.10 -27.88
C SER A 304 46.18 29.76 -27.62
N GLU A 305 45.41 28.66 -27.63
CA GLU A 305 45.96 27.33 -27.41
C GLU A 305 46.88 26.91 -28.57
N MET A 306 46.52 27.23 -29.82
CA MET A 306 47.38 26.97 -30.98
C MET A 306 48.67 27.79 -30.96
N MET A 307 48.62 29.05 -30.51
CA MET A 307 49.84 29.86 -30.31
C MET A 307 50.73 29.25 -29.22
N THR A 308 50.14 28.83 -28.11
CA THR A 308 50.86 28.19 -27.00
C THR A 308 51.46 26.86 -27.42
N LEU A 309 50.71 26.02 -28.13
CA LEU A 309 51.16 24.77 -28.72
C LEU A 309 52.31 25.02 -29.72
N THR A 310 52.20 26.02 -30.59
CA THR A 310 53.24 26.36 -31.57
C THR A 310 54.50 26.86 -30.87
N LYS A 311 54.36 27.73 -29.87
CA LYS A 311 55.46 28.20 -29.02
C LYS A 311 56.16 27.04 -28.32
N ASN A 312 55.39 26.12 -27.74
CA ASN A 312 55.93 24.95 -27.05
C ASN A 312 56.64 24.00 -28.02
N ASN A 313 56.13 23.79 -29.23
CA ASN A 313 56.81 23.01 -30.27
C ASN A 313 58.13 23.66 -30.70
N ILE A 314 58.16 24.98 -30.92
CA ILE A 314 59.40 25.71 -31.24
C ILE A 314 60.39 25.61 -30.07
N LEU A 315 59.94 25.75 -28.82
CA LEU A 315 60.79 25.60 -27.64
C LEU A 315 61.35 24.19 -27.51
N GLN A 316 60.56 23.14 -27.79
CA GLN A 316 61.04 21.76 -27.78
C GLN A 316 62.09 21.52 -28.88
N GLN A 317 61.84 22.00 -30.10
CA GLN A 317 62.81 21.91 -31.20
C GLN A 317 64.10 22.69 -30.88
N ALA A 318 63.97 23.90 -30.30
CA ALA A 318 65.09 24.71 -29.87
C ALA A 318 65.87 24.07 -28.71
N ALA A 319 65.18 23.50 -27.72
CA ALA A 319 65.80 22.79 -26.60
C ALA A 319 66.56 21.55 -27.08
N GLN A 320 66.02 20.82 -28.05
CA GLN A 320 66.69 19.67 -28.66
C GLN A 320 67.92 20.10 -29.47
N ALA A 321 67.83 21.18 -30.25
CA ALA A 321 68.98 21.75 -30.97
C ALA A 321 70.05 22.30 -30.02
N MET A 322 69.65 22.98 -28.94
CA MET A 322 70.56 23.47 -27.90
C MET A 322 71.22 22.33 -27.12
N LEU A 323 70.49 21.27 -26.79
CA LEU A 323 71.06 20.06 -26.19
C LEU A 323 72.07 19.40 -27.14
N ALA A 324 71.77 19.32 -28.44
CA ALA A 324 72.71 18.80 -29.43
C ALA A 324 73.98 19.67 -29.50
N GLN A 325 73.84 20.99 -29.55
CA GLN A 325 74.96 21.94 -29.55
C GLN A 325 75.80 21.87 -28.26
N ALA A 326 75.12 21.81 -27.10
CA ALA A 326 75.75 21.73 -25.79
C ALA A 326 76.45 20.38 -25.56
N ASN A 327 75.99 19.30 -26.20
CA ASN A 327 76.68 18.01 -26.18
C ASN A 327 77.89 17.97 -27.13
N GLN A 328 77.92 18.78 -28.19
CA GLN A 328 79.07 18.86 -29.10
C GLN A 328 80.20 19.77 -28.58
N ALA A 329 79.89 20.83 -27.83
CA ALA A 329 80.90 21.72 -27.28
C ALA A 329 81.96 21.01 -26.38
N PRO A 330 81.60 20.09 -25.46
CA PRO A 330 82.57 19.31 -24.69
C PRO A 330 83.43 18.38 -25.56
N GLN A 331 82.85 17.80 -26.62
CA GLN A 331 83.59 16.90 -27.53
C GLN A 331 84.67 17.66 -28.32
N GLY A 332 84.43 18.92 -28.67
CA GLY A 332 85.43 19.80 -29.27
C GLY A 332 86.59 20.12 -28.33
N VAL A 333 86.30 20.33 -27.04
CA VAL A 333 87.33 20.60 -26.01
C VAL A 333 88.13 19.33 -25.68
N LEU A 334 87.50 18.16 -25.66
CA LEU A 334 88.20 16.87 -25.48
C LEU A 334 89.20 16.58 -26.62
N ARG A 335 88.92 17.02 -27.85
CA ARG A 335 89.90 16.93 -28.97
C ARG A 335 91.10 17.86 -28.78
N LEU A 336 90.93 18.99 -28.09
CA LEU A 336 92.03 19.92 -27.77
C LEU A 336 92.86 19.47 -26.56
N LEU A 337 92.29 18.69 -25.64
CA LEU A 337 93.01 18.10 -24.51
C LEU A 337 93.76 16.80 -24.86
N GLN A 338 93.51 16.22 -26.04
CA GLN A 338 94.20 15.02 -26.55
C GLN A 338 95.31 15.35 -27.55
N GLN A 339 95.57 16.63 -27.83
CA GLN A 339 96.71 17.13 -28.59
C GLN A 339 97.72 17.79 -27.66
#